data_AF-A0A814KD68-F1
#
_entry.id   AF-A0A814KD68-F1
#
_cell.length_a   1.000
_cell.length_b   1.000
_cell.length_c   1.000
_cell.angle_alpha   90.00
_cell.angle_beta   90.00
_cell.angle_gamma   90.00
#
_symmetry.space_group_name_H-M   'P 1'
#
loop_
_entity.id
_entity.type
_entity.pdbx_description
1 polymer ?
#
loop_
_entity_poly.entity_id
_entity_poly.type
_entity_poly.pdbx_seq_one_letter_code
_entity_poly.pdbx_strand_id
1 'polypeptide(L)'
;MAAAVFLPPISPNAKTTKYPSSPRSSEIKHIRLQLDPLRLHEPARTKLSTLETQRIMVVFDDLVRKIELVRYLPIIFNHMELFKSLLDQNTIAEIDRHNRLKIAYESGRSLKSISNILESLPQYENYSKRLGLTTSQQQTEKAAYQYYVQQSIRNIVRNILHNNQFDIIKQTLASNNLLPEEKDVMKILKTLKENAMERFLTTPNEEREKVEEIRNLNDRLISNEGVIRKLEKELNDAIQERDTENGETGAYPHNSKTLRDDRILVISM
;
A
#
# COMPACT_ATOMS: atom_id res chain seq x y z
N MET A 1 -21.13 89.16 -47.64
CA MET A 1 -21.16 88.97 -46.18
C MET A 1 -20.17 87.88 -45.83
N ALA A 2 -19.08 88.26 -45.17
CA ALA A 2 -18.03 87.39 -44.66
C ALA A 2 -18.28 87.10 -43.17
N ALA A 3 -17.94 85.90 -42.71
CA ALA A 3 -17.60 85.58 -41.32
C ALA A 3 -16.91 84.21 -41.35
N ALA A 4 -15.58 84.16 -41.51
CA ALA A 4 -14.56 84.31 -40.45
C ALA A 4 -14.55 83.12 -39.47
N VAL A 5 -13.55 82.27 -39.73
CA VAL A 5 -12.99 81.22 -38.87
C VAL A 5 -12.65 81.79 -37.50
N PHE A 6 -12.99 81.07 -36.43
CA PHE A 6 -12.50 81.36 -35.08
C PHE A 6 -12.03 80.07 -34.40
N LEU A 7 -10.71 79.89 -34.36
CA LEU A 7 -10.00 78.98 -33.47
C LEU A 7 -9.57 79.78 -32.23
N PRO A 8 -9.81 79.30 -31.01
CA PRO A 8 -9.11 79.76 -29.81
C PRO A 8 -7.90 78.85 -29.48
N PRO A 9 -6.97 79.31 -28.62
CA PRO A 9 -5.54 79.30 -28.97
C PRO A 9 -4.70 78.24 -28.26
N ILE A 10 -3.52 78.01 -28.85
CA ILE A 10 -2.40 77.21 -28.35
C ILE A 10 -1.69 77.98 -27.23
N SER A 11 -1.38 77.32 -26.12
CA SER A 11 -0.33 77.75 -25.19
C SER A 11 0.41 76.52 -24.62
N PRO A 12 1.72 76.60 -24.36
CA PRO A 12 2.65 75.49 -24.54
C PRO A 12 3.03 74.83 -23.22
N ASN A 13 3.18 73.50 -23.21
CA ASN A 13 4.40 72.94 -22.64
C ASN A 13 4.68 71.51 -23.10
N ALA A 14 5.95 71.31 -23.44
CA ALA A 14 6.50 70.15 -24.10
C ALA A 14 6.77 68.99 -23.12
N LYS A 15 6.65 67.76 -23.68
CA LYS A 15 7.48 66.55 -23.47
C LYS A 15 7.99 66.33 -22.04
N THR A 16 7.62 65.23 -21.38
CA THR A 16 8.46 64.03 -21.44
C THR A 16 7.67 62.72 -21.41
N THR A 17 8.04 61.86 -22.37
CA THR A 17 7.71 60.45 -22.51
C THR A 17 8.10 59.66 -21.27
N LYS A 18 7.12 59.08 -20.57
CA LYS A 18 7.36 58.01 -19.59
C LYS A 18 7.60 56.70 -20.34
N TYR A 19 8.78 56.12 -20.16
CA TYR A 19 9.05 54.74 -20.55
C TYR A 19 8.05 53.80 -19.87
N PRO A 20 7.53 52.77 -20.55
CA PRO A 20 6.64 51.81 -19.94
C PRO A 20 7.41 51.05 -18.85
N SER A 21 6.91 51.14 -17.62
CA SER A 21 7.37 50.40 -16.47
C SER A 21 7.32 48.90 -16.74
N SER A 22 8.44 48.22 -16.47
CA SER A 22 8.57 46.76 -16.49
C SER A 22 7.41 46.08 -15.75
N PRO A 23 6.77 45.05 -16.32
CA PRO A 23 5.70 44.34 -15.63
C PRO A 23 6.27 43.63 -14.41
N ARG A 24 5.71 43.97 -13.24
CA ARG A 24 5.95 43.29 -11.96
C ARG A 24 5.79 41.79 -12.15
N SER A 25 6.78 41.06 -11.67
CA SER A 25 6.95 39.61 -11.65
C SER A 25 5.95 38.87 -10.74
N SER A 26 4.66 39.21 -10.81
CA SER A 26 3.64 38.67 -9.90
C SER A 26 2.34 38.24 -10.60
N GLU A 27 2.41 37.74 -11.84
CA GLU A 27 1.28 37.03 -12.46
C GLU A 27 1.75 35.81 -13.29
N ILE A 28 2.63 34.98 -12.74
CA ILE A 28 2.68 33.58 -13.20
C ILE A 28 1.51 32.88 -12.52
N LYS A 29 0.34 32.86 -13.18
CA LYS A 29 -0.71 31.90 -12.84
C LYS A 29 -0.09 30.52 -13.01
N HIS A 30 0.35 29.92 -11.91
CA HIS A 30 0.64 28.50 -11.89
C HIS A 30 -0.62 27.78 -12.34
N ILE A 31 -0.67 27.38 -13.60
CA ILE A 31 -1.54 26.31 -14.04
C ILE A 31 -1.03 25.09 -13.27
N ARG A 32 -1.58 24.89 -12.06
CA ARG A 32 -1.49 23.62 -11.35
C ARG A 32 -2.18 22.61 -12.26
N LEU A 33 -1.40 22.01 -13.16
CA LEU A 33 -1.70 20.69 -13.67
C LEU A 33 -1.73 19.78 -12.44
N GLN A 34 -2.89 19.70 -11.78
CA GLN A 34 -3.18 18.66 -10.80
C GLN A 34 -3.37 17.35 -11.58
N LEU A 35 -2.29 16.85 -12.18
CA LEU A 35 -2.15 15.42 -12.29
C LEU A 35 -1.67 14.97 -10.93
N ASP A 36 -2.60 14.50 -10.11
CA ASP A 36 -2.29 13.74 -8.92
C ASP A 36 -1.59 12.45 -9.40
N PRO A 37 -0.27 12.29 -9.22
CA PRO A 37 0.45 11.11 -9.72
C PRO A 37 -0.09 9.81 -9.11
N LEU A 38 -0.80 9.92 -7.99
CA LEU A 38 -1.42 8.81 -7.27
C LEU A 38 -2.77 8.39 -7.88
N ARG A 39 -3.42 9.25 -8.67
CA ARG A 39 -4.66 8.91 -9.40
C ARG A 39 -4.41 8.16 -10.71
N LEU A 40 -3.15 7.98 -11.09
CA LEU A 40 -2.75 7.23 -12.29
C LEU A 40 -2.93 5.69 -12.14
N HIS A 41 -3.31 5.21 -10.95
CA HIS A 41 -3.09 3.81 -10.59
C HIS A 41 -4.33 2.94 -10.42
N GLU A 42 -5.54 3.46 -10.57
CA GLU A 42 -6.70 2.58 -10.61
C GLU A 42 -6.85 1.99 -12.04
N PRO A 43 -7.04 0.68 -12.17
CA PRO A 43 -7.33 0.10 -13.48
C PRO A 43 -8.59 0.75 -14.06
N ALA A 44 -8.57 1.06 -15.35
CA ALA A 44 -9.72 1.70 -16.02
C ALA A 44 -11.00 0.85 -15.95
N ARG A 45 -10.82 -0.46 -15.73
CA ARG A 45 -11.90 -1.44 -15.56
C ARG A 45 -12.03 -1.82 -14.10
N THR A 46 -13.27 -1.88 -13.63
CA THR A 46 -13.62 -2.37 -12.28
C THR A 46 -14.10 -3.82 -12.27
N LYS A 47 -14.28 -4.44 -13.45
CA LYS A 47 -14.80 -5.80 -13.61
C LYS A 47 -13.89 -6.65 -14.50
N LEU A 48 -13.70 -7.90 -14.10
CA LEU A 48 -12.96 -8.90 -14.87
C LEU A 48 -13.74 -9.29 -16.12
N SER A 49 -13.19 -9.05 -17.31
CA SER A 49 -13.86 -9.35 -18.59
C SER A 49 -13.68 -10.80 -19.06
N THR A 50 -12.67 -11.50 -18.56
CA THR A 50 -12.28 -12.85 -19.00
C THR A 50 -12.72 -13.91 -17.99
N LEU A 51 -13.27 -15.02 -18.50
CA LEU A 51 -13.75 -16.13 -17.67
C LEU A 51 -12.61 -16.81 -16.91
N GLU A 52 -11.44 -16.97 -17.53
CA GLU A 52 -10.23 -17.52 -16.91
C GLU A 52 -9.84 -16.73 -15.65
N THR A 53 -9.88 -15.41 -15.76
CA THR A 53 -9.47 -14.52 -14.68
C THR A 53 -10.47 -14.50 -13.54
N GLN A 54 -11.78 -14.55 -13.86
CA GLN A 54 -12.83 -14.76 -12.87
C GLN A 54 -12.64 -16.10 -12.13
N ARG A 55 -12.33 -17.18 -12.86
CA ARG A 55 -12.05 -18.50 -12.26
C ARG A 55 -10.84 -18.48 -11.34
N ILE A 56 -9.75 -17.84 -11.75
CA ILE A 56 -8.56 -17.68 -10.91
C ILE A 56 -8.92 -16.94 -9.62
N MET A 57 -9.71 -15.87 -9.70
CA MET A 57 -10.11 -15.10 -8.53
C MET A 57 -10.98 -15.93 -7.56
N VAL A 58 -11.91 -16.74 -8.08
CA VAL A 58 -12.71 -17.67 -7.27
C VAL A 58 -11.81 -18.69 -6.57
N VAL A 59 -10.80 -19.23 -7.26
CA VAL A 59 -9.83 -20.16 -6.65
C VAL A 59 -9.05 -19.45 -5.54
N PHE A 60 -8.64 -18.20 -5.73
CA PHE A 60 -7.99 -17.40 -4.69
C PHE A 60 -8.89 -17.23 -3.46
N ASP A 61 -10.17 -16.90 -3.66
CA ASP A 61 -11.14 -16.79 -2.57
C ASP A 61 -11.30 -18.10 -1.80
N ASP A 62 -11.36 -19.23 -2.52
CA ASP A 62 -11.42 -20.55 -1.89
C ASP A 62 -10.13 -20.90 -1.14
N LEU A 63 -8.96 -20.46 -1.62
CA LEU A 63 -7.70 -20.64 -0.91
C LEU A 63 -7.65 -19.82 0.38
N VAL A 64 -8.09 -18.56 0.33
CA VAL A 64 -8.21 -17.69 1.51
C VAL A 64 -9.12 -18.36 2.55
N ARG A 65 -10.32 -18.80 2.14
CA ARG A 65 -11.27 -19.50 3.02
C ARG A 65 -10.68 -20.77 3.63
N LYS A 66 -9.97 -21.59 2.84
CA LYS A 66 -9.31 -22.81 3.34
C LYS A 66 -8.28 -22.50 4.40
N ILE A 67 -7.44 -21.49 4.18
CA ILE A 67 -6.39 -21.10 5.13
C ILE A 67 -7.00 -20.50 6.40
N GLU A 68 -8.05 -19.67 6.27
CA GLU A 68 -8.82 -19.16 7.41
C GLU A 68 -9.43 -20.31 8.22
N LEU A 69 -10.05 -21.28 7.55
CA LEU A 69 -10.68 -22.41 8.21
C LEU A 69 -9.67 -23.28 8.96
N VAL A 70 -8.54 -23.62 8.34
CA VAL A 70 -7.46 -24.39 9.00
C VAL A 70 -6.97 -23.67 10.26
N ARG A 71 -6.96 -22.33 10.24
CA ARG A 71 -6.60 -21.50 11.40
C ARG A 71 -7.69 -21.49 12.49
N TYR A 72 -8.96 -21.67 12.14
CA TYR A 72 -10.05 -21.81 13.11
C TYR A 72 -10.11 -23.21 13.74
N LEU A 73 -9.62 -24.26 13.07
CA LEU A 73 -9.71 -25.64 13.55
C LEU A 73 -9.21 -25.86 14.99
N PRO A 74 -8.06 -25.32 15.45
CA PRO A 74 -7.62 -25.51 16.83
C PRO A 74 -8.62 -24.96 17.85
N ILE A 75 -9.28 -23.84 17.54
CA ILE A 75 -10.27 -23.21 18.41
C ILE A 75 -11.57 -24.02 18.40
N ILE A 76 -11.96 -24.51 17.22
CA ILE A 76 -13.12 -25.40 17.07
C ILE A 76 -12.91 -26.67 17.90
N PHE A 77 -11.73 -27.28 17.86
CA PHE A 77 -11.41 -28.48 18.65
C PHE A 77 -11.43 -28.22 20.15
N ASN A 78 -11.04 -27.02 20.61
CA ASN A 78 -11.06 -26.66 22.03
C ASN A 78 -12.47 -26.29 22.54
N HIS A 79 -13.36 -25.83 21.66
CA HIS A 79 -14.70 -25.35 22.01
C HIS A 79 -15.82 -26.11 21.26
N MET A 80 -15.68 -27.43 21.11
CA MET A 80 -16.56 -28.23 20.27
C MET A 80 -18.05 -28.14 20.67
N GLU A 81 -18.35 -27.91 21.94
CA GLU A 81 -19.73 -27.75 22.45
C GLU A 81 -20.48 -26.58 21.76
N LEU A 82 -19.77 -25.52 21.36
CA LEU A 82 -20.35 -24.37 20.67
C LEU A 82 -20.69 -24.70 19.21
N PHE A 83 -19.98 -25.66 18.61
CA PHE A 83 -20.09 -25.99 17.19
C PHE A 83 -20.92 -27.25 16.93
N LYS A 84 -21.20 -28.06 17.95
CA LYS A 84 -21.92 -29.32 17.81
C LYS A 84 -23.34 -29.17 17.26
N SER A 85 -24.02 -28.05 17.53
CA SER A 85 -25.34 -27.74 16.96
C SER A 85 -25.28 -27.13 15.55
N LEU A 86 -24.12 -26.59 15.16
CA LEU A 86 -23.91 -25.87 13.90
C LEU A 86 -23.29 -26.75 12.82
N LEU A 87 -22.54 -27.78 13.22
CA LEU A 87 -21.84 -28.71 12.36
C LEU A 87 -22.72 -29.92 12.04
N ASP A 88 -22.54 -30.46 10.83
CA ASP A 88 -23.26 -31.66 10.44
C ASP A 88 -22.71 -32.89 11.16
N GLN A 89 -23.56 -33.91 11.31
CA GLN A 89 -23.19 -35.18 11.94
C GLN A 89 -21.94 -35.81 11.30
N ASN A 90 -21.79 -35.69 9.98
CA ASN A 90 -20.61 -36.17 9.25
C ASN A 90 -19.35 -35.40 9.66
N THR A 91 -19.45 -34.09 9.84
CA THR A 91 -18.32 -33.26 10.28
C THR A 91 -17.96 -33.57 11.73
N ILE A 92 -18.95 -33.70 12.61
CA ILE A 92 -18.75 -34.08 14.01
C ILE A 92 -18.05 -35.45 14.11
N ALA A 93 -18.51 -36.44 13.34
CA ALA A 93 -17.90 -37.76 13.31
C ALA A 93 -16.43 -37.74 12.85
N GLU A 94 -16.10 -36.92 11.84
CA GLU A 94 -14.70 -36.75 11.39
C GLU A 94 -13.83 -36.03 12.43
N ILE A 95 -14.39 -35.07 13.18
CA ILE A 95 -13.69 -34.39 14.29
C ILE A 95 -13.43 -35.37 15.43
N ASP A 96 -14.43 -36.19 15.80
CA ASP A 96 -14.26 -37.22 16.82
C ASP A 96 -13.20 -38.25 16.41
N ARG A 97 -13.21 -38.65 15.13
CA ARG A 97 -12.17 -39.52 14.56
C ARG A 97 -10.79 -38.88 14.66
N HIS A 98 -10.66 -37.60 14.32
CA HIS A 98 -9.41 -36.85 14.44
C HIS A 98 -8.91 -36.80 15.90
N ASN A 99 -9.80 -36.54 16.86
CA ASN A 99 -9.47 -36.50 18.28
C ASN A 99 -9.01 -37.87 18.80
N ARG A 100 -9.68 -38.96 18.39
CA ARG A 100 -9.23 -40.32 18.71
C ARG A 100 -7.84 -40.62 18.15
N LEU A 101 -7.55 -40.16 16.93
CA LEU A 101 -6.23 -40.29 16.30
C LEU A 101 -5.14 -39.47 17.02
N LYS A 102 -5.50 -38.27 17.51
CA LYS A 102 -4.60 -37.45 18.34
C LYS A 102 -4.27 -38.14 19.66
N ILE A 103 -5.30 -38.57 20.40
CA ILE A 103 -5.13 -39.27 21.69
C ILE A 103 -4.29 -40.54 21.53
N ALA A 104 -4.54 -41.29 20.46
CA ALA A 104 -3.77 -42.47 20.09
C ALA A 104 -2.27 -42.19 19.92
N TYR A 105 -1.96 -41.15 19.16
CA TYR A 105 -0.61 -40.71 18.89
C TYR A 105 0.09 -40.23 20.17
N GLU A 106 -0.60 -39.42 20.99
CA GLU A 106 -0.09 -38.92 22.28
C GLU A 106 0.12 -40.06 23.29
N SER A 107 -0.75 -41.06 23.28
CA SER A 107 -0.66 -42.24 24.15
C SER A 107 0.37 -43.28 23.67
N GLY A 108 1.07 -43.03 22.55
CA GLY A 108 2.04 -43.96 21.98
C GLY A 108 1.46 -45.31 21.54
N ARG A 109 0.14 -45.39 21.31
CA ARG A 109 -0.51 -46.62 20.86
C ARG A 109 -0.07 -46.92 19.43
N SER A 110 0.01 -48.20 19.06
CA SER A 110 0.34 -48.55 17.67
C SER A 110 -0.86 -48.32 16.75
N LEU A 111 -0.63 -47.86 15.52
CA LEU A 111 -1.70 -47.69 14.51
C LEU A 111 -2.49 -48.99 14.27
N LYS A 112 -1.83 -50.15 14.39
CA LYS A 112 -2.47 -51.46 14.26
C LYS A 112 -3.55 -51.69 15.30
N SER A 113 -3.40 -51.14 16.50
CA SER A 113 -4.40 -51.26 17.58
C SER A 113 -5.64 -50.37 17.35
N ILE A 114 -5.59 -49.51 16.33
CA ILE A 114 -6.58 -48.47 16.05
C ILE A 114 -7.05 -48.58 14.60
N SER A 115 -6.75 -49.70 13.94
CA SER A 115 -7.10 -50.00 12.55
C SER A 115 -8.60 -49.85 12.28
N ASN A 116 -9.44 -50.21 13.24
CA ASN A 116 -10.90 -50.11 13.14
C ASN A 116 -11.35 -48.64 12.96
N ILE A 117 -10.57 -47.68 13.46
CA ILE A 117 -10.79 -46.24 13.29
C ILE A 117 -10.16 -45.75 11.97
N LEU A 118 -9.42 -46.59 11.24
CA LEU A 118 -8.71 -46.25 10.00
C LEU A 118 -9.32 -46.90 8.76
N GLU A 119 -10.25 -47.85 8.91
CA GLU A 119 -10.82 -48.67 7.81
C GLU A 119 -11.44 -47.86 6.66
N SER A 120 -11.95 -46.65 6.93
CA SER A 120 -12.49 -45.76 5.88
C SER A 120 -11.46 -44.79 5.25
N LEU A 121 -10.19 -44.82 5.66
CA LEU A 121 -9.13 -44.00 5.08
C LEU A 121 -8.27 -44.83 4.10
N PRO A 122 -7.67 -44.20 3.07
CA PRO A 122 -6.78 -44.90 2.16
C PRO A 122 -5.61 -45.53 2.93
N GLN A 123 -5.35 -46.82 2.69
CA GLN A 123 -4.30 -47.54 3.41
C GLN A 123 -2.91 -46.93 3.12
N TYR A 124 -2.20 -46.55 4.18
CA TYR A 124 -0.85 -45.97 4.13
C TYR A 124 0.15 -46.79 3.30
N GLU A 125 0.06 -48.12 3.36
CA GLU A 125 0.98 -49.03 2.65
C GLU A 125 0.93 -48.87 1.12
N ASN A 126 -0.23 -48.47 0.57
CA ASN A 126 -0.40 -48.18 -0.85
C ASN A 126 0.17 -46.81 -1.26
N TYR A 127 0.53 -45.97 -0.30
CA TYR A 127 1.10 -44.63 -0.49
C TYR A 127 2.61 -44.63 -0.24
N SER A 128 3.09 -45.33 0.79
CA SER A 128 4.54 -45.49 1.04
C SER A 128 5.25 -46.18 -0.12
N LYS A 129 4.62 -47.21 -0.72
CA LYS A 129 5.09 -47.86 -1.96
C LYS A 129 5.12 -46.90 -3.16
N ARG A 130 4.20 -45.94 -3.22
CA ARG A 130 4.12 -44.93 -4.30
C ARG A 130 5.14 -43.79 -4.15
N LEU A 131 5.50 -43.46 -2.91
CA LEU A 131 6.46 -42.41 -2.57
C LEU A 131 7.89 -42.92 -2.37
N GLY A 132 8.14 -44.22 -2.52
CA GLY A 132 9.49 -44.82 -2.43
C GLY A 132 10.13 -44.75 -1.05
N LEU A 133 9.33 -44.59 0.02
CA LEU A 133 9.84 -44.41 1.38
C LEU A 133 10.16 -45.78 2.01
N THR A 134 11.42 -46.21 1.90
CA THR A 134 11.98 -47.31 2.71
C THR A 134 12.43 -46.72 4.04
N THR A 135 11.74 -47.03 5.13
CA THR A 135 12.02 -46.40 6.43
C THR A 135 11.90 -47.42 7.56
N SER A 136 12.66 -47.21 8.65
CA SER A 136 12.61 -48.04 9.87
C SER A 136 11.20 -48.13 10.46
N GLN A 137 10.84 -49.25 11.12
CA GLN A 137 9.48 -49.51 11.64
C GLN A 137 8.89 -48.38 12.50
N GLN A 138 9.70 -47.69 13.32
CA GLN A 138 9.22 -46.56 14.13
C GLN A 138 8.99 -45.28 13.31
N GLN A 139 9.82 -45.06 12.28
CA GLN A 139 9.66 -43.93 11.38
C GLN A 139 8.50 -44.13 10.41
N THR A 140 8.21 -45.37 9.99
CA THR A 140 7.03 -45.68 9.17
C THR A 140 5.73 -45.47 9.96
N GLU A 141 5.70 -45.80 11.24
CA GLU A 141 4.53 -45.57 12.09
C GLU A 141 4.28 -44.07 12.34
N LYS A 142 5.33 -43.30 12.64
CA LYS A 142 5.22 -41.84 12.77
C LYS A 142 4.74 -41.18 11.48
N ALA A 143 5.29 -41.59 10.33
CA ALA A 143 4.88 -41.08 9.02
C ALA A 143 3.43 -41.46 8.68
N ALA A 144 2.98 -42.66 9.06
CA ALA A 144 1.61 -43.09 8.91
C ALA A 144 0.64 -42.26 9.77
N TYR A 145 1.01 -41.95 11.02
CA TYR A 145 0.22 -41.06 11.87
C TYR A 145 0.08 -39.67 11.25
N GLN A 146 1.18 -39.08 10.76
CA GLN A 146 1.15 -37.78 10.08
C GLN A 146 0.21 -37.81 8.86
N TYR A 147 0.27 -38.88 8.07
CA TYR A 147 -0.62 -39.05 6.92
C TYR A 147 -2.10 -39.09 7.33
N TYR A 148 -2.47 -39.93 8.30
CA TYR A 148 -3.87 -40.03 8.73
C TYR A 148 -4.38 -38.74 9.38
N VAL A 149 -3.52 -38.02 10.12
CA VAL A 149 -3.84 -36.70 10.66
C VAL A 149 -4.10 -35.71 9.52
N GLN A 150 -3.25 -35.67 8.49
CA GLN A 150 -3.46 -34.82 7.33
C GLN A 150 -4.76 -35.15 6.59
N GLN A 151 -5.10 -36.43 6.43
CA GLN A 151 -6.35 -36.83 5.76
C GLN A 151 -7.58 -36.46 6.59
N SER A 152 -7.56 -36.67 7.90
CA SER A 152 -8.67 -36.26 8.77
C SER A 152 -8.92 -34.75 8.72
N ILE A 153 -7.86 -33.93 8.80
CA ILE A 153 -7.98 -32.46 8.64
C ILE A 153 -8.53 -32.11 7.26
N ARG A 154 -8.03 -32.76 6.20
CA ARG A 154 -8.52 -32.53 4.83
C ARG A 154 -10.00 -32.87 4.68
N ASN A 155 -10.45 -33.96 5.30
CA ASN A 155 -11.85 -34.36 5.29
C ASN A 155 -12.73 -33.37 6.06
N ILE A 156 -12.31 -32.96 7.25
CA ILE A 156 -13.02 -31.94 8.05
C ILE A 156 -13.17 -30.64 7.25
N VAL A 157 -12.06 -30.12 6.69
CA VAL A 157 -12.07 -28.91 5.85
C VAL A 157 -12.99 -29.08 4.64
N ARG A 158 -12.94 -30.24 3.98
CA ARG A 158 -13.81 -30.53 2.84
C ARG A 158 -15.28 -30.52 3.24
N ASN A 159 -15.65 -31.18 4.33
CA ASN A 159 -17.04 -31.28 4.77
C ASN A 159 -17.60 -29.90 5.15
N ILE A 160 -16.83 -29.10 5.92
CA ILE A 160 -17.23 -27.75 6.31
C ILE A 160 -17.44 -26.86 5.08
N LEU A 161 -16.54 -26.92 4.10
CA LEU A 161 -16.65 -26.11 2.88
C LEU A 161 -17.75 -26.61 1.95
N HIS A 162 -17.96 -27.92 1.84
CA HIS A 162 -19.03 -28.49 1.00
C HIS A 162 -20.42 -28.14 1.52
N ASN A 163 -20.57 -28.11 2.85
CA ASN A 163 -21.84 -27.83 3.51
C ASN A 163 -22.04 -26.33 3.79
N ASN A 164 -21.17 -25.46 3.25
CA ASN A 164 -21.21 -24.00 3.44
C ASN A 164 -21.26 -23.55 4.91
N GLN A 165 -20.69 -24.32 5.84
CA GLN A 165 -20.72 -24.05 7.28
C GLN A 165 -19.68 -23.01 7.72
N PHE A 166 -18.79 -22.61 6.81
CA PHE A 166 -17.68 -21.69 7.09
C PHE A 166 -18.13 -20.34 7.66
N ASP A 167 -19.13 -19.70 7.05
CA ASP A 167 -19.57 -18.36 7.47
C ASP A 167 -20.25 -18.40 8.84
N ILE A 168 -21.02 -19.46 9.12
CA ILE A 168 -21.67 -19.70 10.41
C ILE A 168 -20.62 -19.90 11.51
N ILE A 169 -19.58 -20.70 11.23
CA ILE A 169 -18.45 -20.90 12.15
C ILE A 169 -17.74 -19.57 12.41
N LYS A 170 -17.46 -18.78 11.37
CA LYS A 170 -16.80 -17.48 11.49
C LYS A 170 -17.63 -16.50 12.32
N GLN A 171 -18.94 -16.43 12.11
CA GLN A 171 -19.85 -15.59 12.89
C GLN A 171 -19.93 -16.03 14.36
N THR A 172 -19.97 -17.34 14.61
CA THR A 172 -19.99 -17.89 15.97
C THR A 172 -18.70 -17.58 16.71
N LEU A 173 -17.55 -17.70 16.05
CA LEU A 173 -16.25 -17.31 16.60
C LEU A 173 -16.20 -15.81 16.91
N ALA A 174 -16.74 -14.96 16.02
CA ALA A 174 -16.82 -13.53 16.23
C ALA A 174 -17.68 -13.17 17.44
N SER A 175 -18.87 -13.78 17.55
CA SER A 175 -19.83 -13.51 18.63
C SER A 175 -19.30 -13.91 20.01
N ASN A 176 -18.41 -14.90 20.05
CA ASN A 176 -17.78 -15.36 21.29
C ASN A 176 -16.41 -14.70 21.57
N ASN A 177 -15.98 -13.72 20.76
CA ASN A 177 -14.64 -13.09 20.84
C ASN A 177 -13.48 -14.10 20.76
N LEU A 178 -13.68 -15.22 20.05
CA LEU A 178 -12.71 -16.29 19.87
C LEU A 178 -12.03 -16.23 18.49
N LEU A 179 -12.17 -15.12 17.77
CA LEU A 179 -11.47 -14.95 16.50
C LEU A 179 -9.96 -14.87 16.77
N PRO A 180 -9.15 -15.73 16.14
CA PRO A 180 -7.71 -15.62 16.28
C PRO A 180 -7.23 -14.27 15.69
N GLU A 181 -6.05 -13.80 16.12
CA GLU A 181 -5.41 -12.58 15.61
C GLU A 181 -4.87 -12.74 14.19
N GLU A 182 -5.21 -11.82 13.28
CA GLU A 182 -4.86 -11.92 11.87
C GLU A 182 -3.34 -11.98 11.69
N LYS A 183 -2.84 -13.16 11.28
CA LYS A 183 -1.42 -13.39 11.04
C LYS A 183 -0.98 -12.69 9.75
N ASP A 184 0.32 -12.37 9.68
CA ASP A 184 0.91 -11.71 8.50
C ASP A 184 0.68 -12.49 7.21
N VAL A 185 0.64 -13.83 7.27
CA VAL A 185 0.32 -14.67 6.10
C VAL A 185 -1.06 -14.36 5.52
N MET A 186 -2.07 -14.08 6.37
CA MET A 186 -3.41 -13.71 5.90
C MET A 186 -3.40 -12.34 5.23
N LYS A 187 -2.68 -11.38 5.82
CA LYS A 187 -2.51 -10.04 5.24
C LYS A 187 -1.84 -10.14 3.87
N ILE A 188 -0.71 -10.85 3.80
CA ILE A 188 0.02 -11.08 2.54
C ILE A 188 -0.88 -11.72 1.49
N LEU A 189 -1.70 -12.72 1.87
CA LEU A 189 -2.60 -13.38 0.93
C LEU A 189 -3.71 -12.46 0.41
N LYS A 190 -4.27 -11.60 1.28
CA LYS A 190 -5.24 -10.57 0.87
C LYS A 190 -4.59 -9.53 -0.05
N THR A 191 -3.41 -9.04 0.30
CA THR A 191 -2.63 -8.12 -0.55
C THR A 191 -2.27 -8.77 -1.88
N LEU A 192 -1.91 -10.05 -1.91
CA LEU A 192 -1.65 -10.77 -3.15
C LEU A 192 -2.90 -10.87 -4.02
N LYS A 193 -4.07 -11.13 -3.42
CA LYS A 193 -5.36 -11.13 -4.13
C LYS A 193 -5.66 -9.75 -4.71
N GLU A 194 -5.45 -8.68 -3.95
CA GLU A 194 -5.66 -7.30 -4.39
C GLU A 194 -4.73 -6.95 -5.56
N ASN A 195 -3.44 -7.26 -5.45
CA ASN A 195 -2.47 -7.06 -6.52
C ASN A 195 -2.79 -7.89 -7.77
N ALA A 196 -3.24 -9.14 -7.59
CA ALA A 196 -3.66 -9.98 -8.72
C ALA A 196 -4.90 -9.40 -9.40
N MET A 197 -5.89 -8.92 -8.63
CA MET A 197 -7.08 -8.24 -9.15
C MET A 197 -6.69 -7.01 -9.97
N GLU A 198 -5.79 -6.17 -9.44
CA GLU A 198 -5.31 -4.99 -10.16
C GLU A 198 -4.69 -5.38 -11.50
N ARG A 199 -3.76 -6.34 -11.50
CA ARG A 199 -3.10 -6.85 -12.72
C ARG A 199 -4.06 -7.45 -13.73
N PHE A 200 -5.12 -8.07 -13.24
CA PHE A 200 -6.16 -8.68 -14.07
C PHE A 200 -7.12 -7.66 -14.68
N LEU A 201 -7.25 -6.49 -14.07
CA LEU A 201 -8.05 -5.39 -14.57
C LEU A 201 -7.25 -4.46 -15.49
N THR A 202 -5.92 -4.42 -15.37
CA THR A 202 -5.04 -3.65 -16.25
C THR A 202 -4.86 -4.33 -17.61
N THR A 203 -5.06 -3.57 -18.70
CA THR A 203 -4.72 -4.05 -20.04
C THR A 203 -3.23 -3.87 -20.35
N PRO A 204 -2.63 -4.68 -21.27
CA PRO A 204 -1.22 -4.51 -21.65
C PRO A 204 -0.91 -3.13 -22.25
N ASN A 205 -1.91 -2.48 -22.86
CA ASN A 205 -1.76 -1.12 -23.38
C ASN A 205 -1.77 -0.09 -22.25
N GLU A 206 -2.65 -0.24 -21.26
CA GLU A 206 -2.64 0.60 -20.04
C GLU A 206 -1.31 0.47 -19.29
N GLU A 207 -0.73 -0.73 -19.22
CA GLU A 207 0.58 -0.94 -18.58
C GLU A 207 1.70 -0.21 -19.35
N ARG A 208 1.68 -0.25 -20.69
CA ARG A 208 2.65 0.48 -21.52
C ARG A 208 2.50 1.99 -21.43
N GLU A 209 1.26 2.49 -21.44
CA GLU A 209 0.95 3.91 -21.26
C GLU A 209 1.43 4.40 -19.88
N LYS A 210 1.16 3.63 -18.82
CA LYS A 210 1.68 3.89 -17.47
C LYS A 210 3.20 3.98 -17.43
N VAL A 211 3.90 3.03 -18.07
CA VAL A 211 5.38 3.03 -18.09
C VAL A 211 5.93 4.26 -18.84
N GLU A 212 5.33 4.62 -19.96
CA GLU A 212 5.76 5.77 -20.76
C GLU A 212 5.47 7.11 -20.05
N GLU A 213 4.31 7.21 -19.37
CA GLU A 213 3.97 8.38 -18.57
C GLU A 213 4.89 8.55 -17.36
N ILE A 214 5.21 7.46 -16.65
CA ILE A 214 6.20 7.48 -15.55
C ILE A 214 7.56 7.93 -16.07
N ARG A 215 7.99 7.41 -17.23
CA ARG A 215 9.25 7.80 -17.85
C ARG A 215 9.28 9.30 -18.20
N ASN A 216 8.22 9.80 -18.83
CA ASN A 216 8.09 11.22 -19.17
C ASN A 216 8.09 12.11 -17.92
N LEU A 217 7.36 11.72 -16.86
CA LEU A 217 7.40 12.43 -15.58
C LEU A 217 8.81 12.42 -14.98
N ASN A 218 9.51 11.30 -15.03
CA ASN A 218 10.88 11.20 -14.54
C ASN A 218 11.85 12.08 -15.33
N ASP A 219 11.74 12.11 -16.66
CA ASP A 219 12.55 12.97 -17.53
C ASP A 219 12.30 14.46 -17.25
N ARG A 220 11.03 14.84 -17.01
CA ARG A 220 10.64 16.18 -16.58
C ARG A 220 11.17 16.51 -15.19
N LEU A 221 11.16 15.57 -14.25
CA LEU A 221 11.75 15.76 -12.92
C LEU A 221 13.26 16.01 -13.01
N ILE A 222 13.99 15.22 -13.78
CA ILE A 222 15.43 15.40 -14.01
C ILE A 222 15.72 16.76 -14.65
N SER A 223 14.93 17.16 -15.65
CA SER A 223 15.07 18.46 -16.30
C SER A 223 14.81 19.61 -15.32
N ASN A 224 13.72 19.52 -14.55
CA ASN A 224 13.37 20.51 -13.54
C ASN A 224 14.43 20.62 -12.45
N GLU A 225 14.97 19.48 -11.99
CA GLU A 225 16.07 19.45 -11.02
C GLU A 225 17.32 20.15 -11.58
N GLY A 226 17.63 19.94 -12.86
CA GLY A 226 18.71 20.65 -13.55
C GLY A 226 18.49 22.17 -13.63
N VAL A 227 17.26 22.61 -13.87
CA VAL A 227 16.89 24.04 -13.87
C VAL A 227 16.98 24.63 -12.46
N ILE A 228 16.50 23.91 -11.45
CA ILE A 228 16.59 24.32 -10.04
C ILE A 228 18.05 24.53 -9.64
N ARG A 229 18.95 23.58 -9.94
CA ARG A 229 20.38 23.72 -9.63
C ARG A 229 21.04 24.92 -10.31
N LYS A 230 20.63 25.24 -11.56
CA LYS A 230 21.14 26.42 -12.27
C LYS A 230 20.68 27.70 -11.60
N LEU A 231 19.40 27.79 -11.25
CA LEU A 231 18.82 28.94 -10.56
C LEU A 231 19.42 29.10 -9.14
N GLU A 232 19.67 28.01 -8.43
CA GLU A 232 20.37 28.04 -7.14
C GLU A 232 21.79 28.57 -7.28
N LYS A 233 22.50 28.17 -8.33
CA LYS A 233 23.84 28.68 -8.63
C LYS A 233 23.81 30.18 -8.96
N GLU A 234 22.92 30.60 -9.86
CA GLU A 234 22.76 32.01 -10.23
C GLU A 234 22.36 32.88 -9.03
N LEU A 235 21.48 32.36 -8.17
CA LEU A 235 21.10 33.04 -6.92
C LEU A 235 22.29 33.16 -5.97
N ASN A 236 23.09 32.10 -5.81
CA ASN A 236 24.28 32.13 -4.96
C ASN A 236 25.34 33.08 -5.50
N ASP A 237 25.57 33.07 -6.82
CA ASP A 237 26.50 33.98 -7.49
C ASP A 237 26.04 35.45 -7.33
N ALA A 238 24.74 35.73 -7.49
CA ALA A 238 24.18 37.07 -7.26
C ALA A 238 24.22 37.52 -5.79
N ILE A 239 24.06 36.59 -4.84
CA ILE A 239 24.23 36.86 -3.40
C ILE A 239 25.70 37.22 -3.12
N GLN A 240 26.65 36.45 -3.66
CA GLN A 240 28.08 36.72 -3.51
C GLN A 240 28.48 38.07 -4.11
N GLU A 241 28.02 38.40 -5.31
CA GLU A 241 28.30 39.68 -5.98
C GLU A 241 27.80 40.87 -5.14
N ARG A 242 26.55 40.82 -4.66
CA ARG A 242 25.99 41.84 -3.78
C ARG A 242 26.72 41.91 -2.43
N ASP A 243 27.15 40.78 -1.86
CA ASP A 243 27.90 40.76 -0.61
C ASP A 243 29.33 41.32 -0.80
N THR A 244 29.94 41.16 -2.00
CA THR A 244 31.20 41.83 -2.37
C THR A 244 31.03 43.33 -2.59
N GLU A 245 29.96 43.78 -3.25
CA GLU A 245 29.66 45.22 -3.45
C GLU A 245 29.34 45.96 -2.13
N ASN A 246 28.66 45.29 -1.20
CA ASN A 246 28.40 45.82 0.15
C ASN A 246 29.66 45.82 1.03
N GLY A 247 30.65 44.98 0.72
CA GLY A 247 31.98 44.99 1.34
C GLY A 247 32.85 46.15 0.84
N GLU A 248 32.70 46.55 -0.43
CA GLU A 248 33.47 47.64 -1.05
C GLU A 248 32.92 49.04 -0.71
N THR A 249 31.62 49.19 -0.48
CA THR A 249 30.98 50.48 -0.11
C THR A 249 31.20 50.90 1.36
N GLY A 250 31.87 50.08 2.18
CA GLY A 250 32.18 50.38 3.58
C GLY A 250 33.46 51.20 3.84
N ALA A 251 34.21 51.60 2.81
CA ALA A 251 35.55 52.17 2.98
C ALA A 251 35.77 53.52 2.28
N TYR A 252 35.07 54.59 2.68
CA TYR A 252 35.62 55.96 2.54
C TYR A 252 35.27 56.87 3.73
N PRO A 253 36.21 57.70 4.22
CA PRO A 253 36.12 58.38 5.50
C PRO A 253 35.44 59.76 5.38
N HIS A 254 34.34 59.99 6.11
CA HIS A 254 33.82 61.34 6.30
C HIS A 254 34.53 62.04 7.47
N ASN A 255 35.45 62.91 7.09
CA ASN A 255 36.01 63.97 7.92
C ASN A 255 34.99 65.13 7.99
N SER A 256 34.45 65.43 9.17
CA SER A 256 33.66 66.65 9.39
C SER A 256 34.21 67.44 10.57
N LYS A 257 34.95 68.50 10.21
CA LYS A 257 35.20 69.66 11.06
C LYS A 257 33.85 70.31 11.39
N THR A 258 33.57 70.54 12.67
CA THR A 258 32.60 71.54 13.12
C THR A 258 33.33 72.58 13.97
N LEU A 259 33.52 73.75 13.37
CA LEU A 259 33.95 74.98 14.03
C LEU A 259 32.80 75.52 14.90
N ARG A 260 33.15 75.76 16.16
CA ARG A 260 32.75 76.87 17.05
C ARG A 260 31.51 77.68 16.65
N ASP A 261 30.57 77.79 17.59
CA ASP A 261 30.23 79.12 18.10
C ASP A 261 29.81 79.10 19.58
N ASP A 262 30.09 80.24 20.21
CA ASP A 262 30.42 80.44 21.61
C ASP A 262 29.22 80.90 22.48
N ARG A 263 29.24 80.55 23.77
CA ARG A 263 28.61 81.22 24.96
C ARG A 263 27.09 81.00 25.14
N ILE A 264 26.56 80.71 26.34
CA ILE A 264 26.70 81.45 27.62
C ILE A 264 26.51 80.51 28.84
N LEU A 265 27.32 80.74 29.87
CA LEU A 265 27.24 80.25 31.27
C LEU A 265 25.85 80.44 31.91
N VAL A 266 25.41 79.50 32.76
CA VAL A 266 24.99 79.80 34.15
C VAL A 266 25.24 78.58 35.05
N ILE A 267 26.00 78.84 36.12
CA ILE A 267 26.25 78.03 37.32
C ILE A 267 25.04 78.13 38.25
N SER A 268 24.57 77.02 38.85
CA SER A 268 24.40 76.89 40.32
C SER A 268 23.52 75.71 40.74
N MET A 269 24.05 75.04 41.80
CA MET A 269 23.45 74.14 42.80
C MET A 269 23.03 72.72 42.37
#